data_AF-A0A926BXR5-F1
#
_entry.id   AF-A0A926BXR5-F1
#
_cell.length_a   1.000
_cell.length_b   1.000
_cell.length_c   1.000
_cell.angle_alpha   90.00
_cell.angle_beta   90.00
_cell.angle_gamma   90.00
#
_symmetry.space_group_name_H-M   'P 1'
#
loop_
_entity.id
_entity.type
_entity.pdbx_description
1 polymer ?
#
loop_
_entity_poly.entity_id
_entity_poly.type
_entity_poly.pdbx_seq_one_letter_code
_entity_poly.pdbx_strand_id
1 'polypeptide(L)'
;TLGCTPAQALTRVLLPLARPLLTTCLFQTFLIGWFDFGLTNFLSVGKVRTLTVQVFTYVREANSRLAAVASLLLILLPAILLWINKAVIVPRTVIRDVE
;
A
#
# COMPACT_ATOMS: atom_id res chain seq x y z
N THR A 1 36.68 4.94 13.86
CA THR A 1 35.20 4.85 13.86
C THR A 1 34.71 5.21 15.25
N LEU A 2 33.50 5.75 15.44
CA LEU A 2 32.97 6.24 16.73
C LEU A 2 32.77 5.13 17.82
N GLY A 3 33.55 4.05 17.83
CA GLY A 3 33.41 2.91 18.75
C GLY A 3 32.13 2.09 18.54
N CYS A 4 31.36 2.39 17.50
CA CYS A 4 30.07 1.78 17.23
C CYS A 4 30.23 0.40 16.61
N THR A 5 29.56 -0.61 17.17
CA THR A 5 29.51 -1.95 16.56
C THR A 5 28.60 -1.93 15.30
N PRO A 6 28.80 -2.83 14.32
CA PRO A 6 27.97 -2.85 13.11
C PRO A 6 26.46 -2.90 13.38
N ALA A 7 26.03 -3.64 14.41
CA ALA A 7 24.64 -3.71 14.83
C ALA A 7 24.11 -2.39 15.44
N GLN A 8 24.95 -1.68 16.19
CA GLN A 8 24.61 -0.34 16.70
C GLN A 8 24.54 0.68 15.58
N ALA A 9 25.40 0.59 14.56
CA ALA A 9 25.35 1.47 13.40
C ALA A 9 24.06 1.26 12.58
N LEU A 10 23.65 0.00 12.40
CA LEU A 10 22.39 -0.33 11.72
C LEU A 10 21.18 0.28 12.43
N THR A 11 21.08 0.11 13.75
CA THR A 11 19.89 0.52 14.51
C THR A 11 19.85 1.98 14.87
N ARG A 12 21.00 2.60 15.18
CA ARG A 12 21.06 3.99 15.63
C ARG A 12 21.32 5.01 14.51
N VAL A 13 21.81 4.57 13.35
CA VAL A 13 22.13 5.47 12.22
C VAL A 13 21.32 5.10 10.99
N LEU A 14 21.49 3.88 10.46
CA LEU A 14 20.86 3.51 9.19
C LEU A 14 19.33 3.42 9.27
N LEU A 15 18.79 2.77 10.30
CA LEU A 15 17.35 2.65 10.51
C LEU A 15 16.64 4.01 10.64
N PRO A 16 17.05 4.94 11.53
CA PRO A 16 16.39 6.24 11.64
C PRO A 16 16.57 7.10 10.38
N LEU A 17 17.70 6.98 9.68
CA LEU A 17 17.91 7.66 8.41
C LEU A 17 17.00 7.11 7.29
N ALA A 18 16.79 5.79 7.26
CA ALA A 18 15.95 5.11 6.28
C ALA A 18 14.44 5.14 6.62
N ARG A 19 14.02 5.60 7.81
CA ARG A 19 12.60 5.66 8.24
C ARG A 19 11.63 6.22 7.20
N PRO A 20 11.84 7.40 6.58
CA PRO A 20 10.90 7.91 5.59
C PRO A 20 10.80 7.00 4.37
N LEU A 21 11.93 6.43 3.93
CA LEU A 21 11.99 5.54 2.79
C LEU A 21 11.31 4.19 3.08
N LEU A 22 11.55 3.61 4.26
CA LEU A 22 10.91 2.39 4.74
C LEU A 22 9.39 2.54 4.82
N THR A 23 8.91 3.70 5.24
CA THR A 23 7.46 3.98 5.32
C THR A 23 6.84 3.95 3.92
N THR A 24 7.48 4.59 2.93
CA THR A 24 7.04 4.55 1.53
C THR A 24 7.08 3.14 0.95
N CYS A 25 8.17 2.39 1.17
CA CYS A 25 8.31 1.01 0.69
C CYS A 25 7.27 0.07 1.32
N LEU A 26 6.97 0.23 2.61
CA LEU A 26 5.96 -0.54 3.32
C LEU A 26 4.57 -0.29 2.70
N PHE A 27 4.24 0.98 2.48
CA PHE A 27 2.99 1.36 1.82
C PHE A 27 2.88 0.82 0.40
N GLN A 28 3.95 0.94 -0.39
CA GLN A 28 3.97 0.45 -1.76
C GLN A 28 3.76 -1.07 -1.81
N THR A 29 4.47 -1.81 -0.96
CA THR A 29 4.33 -3.28 -0.85
C THR A 29 2.93 -3.68 -0.40
N PHE A 30 2.34 -2.95 0.55
CA PHE A 30 0.96 -3.15 0.97
C PHE A 30 -0.02 -2.96 -0.19
N LEU A 31 0.13 -1.89 -0.98
CA LEU A 31 -0.73 -1.65 -2.14
C LEU A 31 -0.60 -2.75 -3.19
N ILE A 32 0.63 -3.20 -3.48
CA ILE A 32 0.86 -4.30 -4.42
C ILE A 32 0.11 -5.55 -3.97
N GLY A 33 0.20 -5.93 -2.69
CA GLY A 33 -0.54 -7.07 -2.15
C GLY A 33 -2.06 -6.87 -2.12
N TRP A 34 -2.53 -5.66 -1.81
CA TRP A 34 -3.95 -5.31 -1.76
C TRP A 34 -4.65 -5.45 -3.12
N PHE A 35 -3.97 -5.03 -4.19
CA PHE A 35 -4.48 -5.09 -5.56
C PHE A 35 -4.18 -6.43 -6.27
N ASP A 36 -3.54 -7.39 -5.59
CA ASP A 36 -3.12 -8.62 -6.24
C ASP A 36 -4.31 -9.57 -6.48
N PHE A 37 -4.66 -9.72 -7.75
CA PHE A 37 -5.61 -10.71 -8.23
C PHE A 37 -4.94 -12.02 -8.65
N GLY A 38 -3.68 -11.99 -9.09
CA GLY A 38 -3.01 -13.13 -9.72
C GLY A 38 -2.74 -14.24 -8.72
N LEU A 39 -2.05 -13.94 -7.62
CA LEU A 39 -1.75 -14.93 -6.59
C LEU A 39 -3.02 -15.36 -5.85
N THR A 40 -3.93 -14.42 -5.59
CA THR A 40 -5.18 -14.74 -4.88
C THR A 40 -6.09 -15.64 -5.70
N ASN A 41 -6.23 -15.43 -7.01
CA ASN A 41 -7.00 -16.32 -7.88
C ASN A 41 -6.33 -17.71 -8.01
N PHE A 42 -5.00 -17.75 -8.11
CA PHE A 42 -4.26 -19.02 -8.19
C PHE A 42 -4.35 -19.85 -6.90
N LEU A 43 -4.15 -19.21 -5.74
CA LEU A 43 -4.19 -19.88 -4.43
C LEU A 43 -5.60 -20.18 -3.93
N SER A 44 -6.59 -19.36 -4.31
CA SER A 44 -7.94 -19.49 -3.77
C SER A 44 -8.63 -20.76 -4.24
N VAL A 45 -8.35 -21.28 -5.46
CA VAL A 45 -9.00 -22.47 -6.05
C VAL A 45 -10.52 -22.50 -5.78
N GLY A 46 -11.16 -21.32 -5.80
CA GLY A 46 -12.60 -21.15 -5.53
C GLY A 46 -13.06 -21.21 -4.06
N LYS A 47 -12.17 -21.39 -3.07
CA LYS A 47 -12.52 -21.47 -1.64
C LYS A 47 -12.54 -20.13 -0.90
N VAL A 48 -11.71 -19.17 -1.30
CA VAL A 48 -11.60 -17.86 -0.62
C VAL A 48 -11.98 -16.73 -1.55
N ARG A 49 -13.12 -16.08 -1.27
CA ARG A 49 -13.58 -14.93 -2.05
C ARG A 49 -12.90 -13.66 -1.56
N THR A 50 -11.82 -13.26 -2.22
CA THR A 50 -11.19 -11.94 -1.99
C THR A 50 -11.95 -10.86 -2.75
N LEU A 51 -11.78 -9.60 -2.33
CA LEU A 51 -12.47 -8.46 -2.92
C LEU A 51 -12.08 -8.26 -4.40
N THR A 52 -10.80 -8.49 -4.74
CA THR A 52 -10.28 -8.50 -6.13
C THR A 52 -10.93 -9.58 -7.01
N VAL A 53 -11.07 -10.81 -6.48
CA VAL A 53 -11.72 -11.91 -7.20
C VAL A 53 -13.21 -11.64 -7.42
N GLN A 54 -13.91 -11.10 -6.43
CA GLN A 54 -15.34 -10.76 -6.56
C GLN A 54 -15.61 -9.68 -7.59
N VAL A 55 -14.77 -8.64 -7.69
CA VAL A 55 -14.88 -7.62 -8.75
C VAL A 55 -14.83 -8.30 -10.13
N PHE A 56 -13.86 -9.19 -10.33
CA PHE A 56 -13.70 -9.88 -11.60
C PHE A 56 -14.87 -10.83 -11.91
N THR A 57 -15.41 -11.51 -10.91
CA THR A 57 -16.63 -12.33 -11.05
C THR A 57 -17.83 -11.48 -11.48
N TYR A 58 -18.06 -10.33 -10.86
CA TYR A 58 -19.19 -9.45 -11.24
C TYR A 58 -19.04 -8.87 -12.65
N VAL A 59 -17.80 -8.61 -13.09
CA VAL A 59 -17.52 -8.22 -14.47
C VAL A 59 -17.85 -9.37 -15.44
N ARG A 60 -17.50 -10.62 -15.09
CA ARG A 60 -17.83 -11.81 -15.89
C ARG A 60 -19.32 -12.10 -15.96
N GLU A 61 -20.06 -11.84 -14.88
CA GLU A 61 -21.52 -12.00 -14.82
C GLU A 61 -22.29 -10.87 -15.54
N ALA A 62 -21.59 -9.95 -16.21
CA ALA A 62 -22.16 -8.76 -16.87
C ALA A 62 -23.00 -7.86 -15.94
N ASN A 63 -22.78 -7.94 -14.62
CA ASN A 63 -23.47 -7.11 -13.63
C ASN A 63 -22.65 -5.84 -13.36
N SER A 64 -22.81 -4.85 -14.24
CA SER A 64 -22.07 -3.59 -14.20
C SER A 64 -22.29 -2.79 -12.91
N ARG A 65 -23.48 -2.88 -12.29
CA ARG A 65 -23.80 -2.17 -11.05
C ARG A 65 -22.99 -2.68 -9.86
N LEU A 66 -22.94 -4.00 -9.67
CA LEU A 66 -22.18 -4.61 -8.58
C LEU A 66 -20.67 -4.50 -8.81
N ALA A 67 -20.23 -4.65 -10.06
CA ALA A 67 -18.81 -4.48 -10.42
C ALA A 67 -18.31 -3.05 -10.11
N ALA A 68 -19.11 -2.02 -10.40
CA ALA A 68 -18.77 -0.63 -10.10
C ALA A 68 -18.64 -0.37 -8.60
N VAL A 69 -19.60 -0.84 -7.79
CA VAL A 69 -19.58 -0.66 -6.32
C VAL A 69 -18.40 -1.40 -5.71
N ALA A 70 -18.13 -2.63 -6.14
CA ALA A 70 -17.01 -3.42 -5.64
C ALA A 70 -15.66 -2.77 -6.01
N SER A 71 -15.52 -2.25 -7.23
CA SER A 71 -14.32 -1.51 -7.66
C SER A 71 -14.10 -0.23 -6.86
N LEU A 72 -15.19 0.50 -6.54
CA LEU A 72 -15.12 1.70 -5.71
C LEU A 72 -14.66 1.36 -4.29
N LEU A 73 -15.22 0.32 -3.67
CA LEU A 73 -14.79 -0.17 -2.35
C LEU A 73 -13.31 -0.57 -2.33
N LEU A 74 -12.85 -1.21 -3.41
CA LEU A 74 -11.47 -1.65 -3.56
C LEU A 74 -10.47 -0.48 -3.60
N ILE A 75 -10.86 0.63 -4.23
CA ILE A 75 -10.06 1.87 -4.34
C ILE A 75 -10.18 2.76 -3.09
N LEU A 76 -11.34 2.76 -2.42
CA LEU A 76 -11.63 3.64 -1.29
C LEU A 76 -10.62 3.45 -0.14
N LEU A 77 -10.38 2.21 0.26
CA LEU A 77 -9.48 1.87 1.36
C LEU A 77 -8.03 2.36 1.12
N PRO A 78 -7.38 2.03 -0.01
CA PRO A 78 -6.03 2.51 -0.30
C PRO A 78 -5.98 4.02 -0.55
N ALA A 79 -7.05 4.66 -1.06
CA ALA A 79 -7.12 6.11 -1.19
C ALA A 79 -7.11 6.82 0.16
N ILE A 80 -7.88 6.32 1.14
CA ILE A 80 -7.87 6.83 2.52
C ILE A 80 -6.48 6.64 3.14
N LEU A 81 -5.88 5.47 2.93
CA LEU A 81 -4.56 5.15 3.46
C LEU A 81 -3.47 6.08 2.89
N LEU A 82 -3.50 6.35 1.58
CA LEU A 82 -2.61 7.32 0.92
C LEU A 82 -2.81 8.74 1.44
N TRP A 83 -4.05 9.14 1.69
CA TRP A 83 -4.35 10.46 2.24
C TRP A 83 -3.73 10.64 3.64
N ILE A 84 -3.83 9.61 4.50
CA ILE A 84 -3.17 9.57 5.81
C ILE A 84 -1.64 9.61 5.64
N ASN A 85 -1.09 8.81 4.73
CA ASN A 85 0.35 8.76 4.49
C ASN A 85 0.94 10.11 4.04
N LYS A 86 0.26 10.80 3.12
CA LYS A 86 0.66 12.14 2.65
C LYS A 86 0.72 13.14 3.81
N ALA A 87 -0.23 13.07 4.74
CA ALA A 87 -0.24 13.93 5.92
C ALA A 87 0.92 13.67 6.89
N VAL A 88 1.49 12.45 6.88
CA VAL A 88 2.59 12.03 7.77
C VAL A 88 3.97 12.28 7.14
N ILE A 89 4.11 12.12 5.82
CA ILE A 89 5.41 12.16 5.13
C ILE A 89 5.75 13.55 4.56
N VAL A 90 4.77 14.42 4.29
CA VAL A 90 5.04 15.78 3.79
C VAL A 90 5.10 16.75 4.99
N PRO A 91 6.28 17.05 5.57
CA PRO A 91 6.41 18.22 6.41
C PRO A 91 6.10 19.45 5.55
N ARG A 92 5.26 20.34 6.07
CA ARG A 92 4.75 21.57 5.41
C ARG A 92 5.84 22.51 4.86
N THR A 93 7.11 22.22 5.10
CA THR A 93 8.26 23.03 4.67
C THR A 93 8.50 22.99 3.16
N VAL A 94 8.29 21.86 2.47
CA VAL A 94 8.58 21.75 1.02
C VAL A 94 7.60 22.55 0.14
N ILE A 95 6.39 22.85 0.65
CA ILE A 95 5.39 23.63 -0.11
C ILE A 95 5.76 25.11 -0.17
N ARG A 96 6.63 25.60 0.73
CA ARG A 96 7.00 27.02 0.85
C ARG A 96 8.15 27.44 -0.09
N ASP A 97 8.90 26.48 -0.66
CA ASP A 97 9.99 26.76 -1.60
C ASP A 97 9.54 26.82 -3.07
N VAL A 98 8.22 26.69 -3.31
CA VAL A 98 7.60 26.71 -4.66
C VAL A 98 6.74 27.97 -4.89
N GLU A 99 6.56 28.81 -3.87
CA GLU A 99 6.00 30.18 -3.98
C GLU A 99 7.11 31.22 -3.94
#